data_AF-A0A1F2Z379-F1
#
_entry.id   AF-A0A1F2Z379-F1
#
_cell.length_a   1.000
_cell.length_b   1.000
_cell.length_c   1.000
_cell.angle_alpha   90.00
_cell.angle_beta   90.00
_cell.angle_gamma   90.00
#
_symmetry.space_group_name_H-M   'P 1'
#
loop_
_entity.id
_entity.type
_entity.pdbx_description
1 polymer ?
#
loop_
_entity_poly.entity_id
_entity_poly.type
_entity_poly.pdbx_seq_one_letter_code
_entity_poly.pdbx_strand_id
1 'polypeptide(L)'
;MNTSSLRRFPALSLTGLLMMSAGLTACGANNKTPDADLAKGQPAITLPKPASNADILYGENRDTLSTIEAMYQRDKNNAMNAARYGKALREANQMKQAKAVLLPFSDNKEAGTLVNTELSAIYLSDGDFNRAESSARKAVKQDEANYRAWRNLGNALDAQEKYVEGETAFRRSMEIWTGEDKVPVMNNLALNLAAQGYTDRALTLLYQAQKLSPDRIEIERNIRIIRTLSEPPKFAKEKKPFPESKVPE
;
A
#
# COMPACT_ATOMS: atom_id res chain seq x y z
N MET A 1 -27.00 -57.63 -7.91
CA MET A 1 -28.19 -58.09 -7.16
C MET A 1 -27.83 -58.13 -5.68
N ASN A 2 -28.33 -57.18 -4.88
CA ASN A 2 -28.56 -57.43 -3.46
C ASN A 2 -29.61 -56.44 -2.96
N THR A 3 -30.71 -56.98 -2.44
CA THR A 3 -31.95 -56.29 -2.08
C THR A 3 -32.05 -56.09 -0.57
N SER A 4 -32.65 -54.94 -0.19
CA SER A 4 -33.52 -54.70 0.98
C SER A 4 -33.00 -54.96 2.40
N SER A 5 -33.09 -53.95 3.27
CA SER A 5 -34.30 -53.76 4.09
C SER A 5 -34.20 -52.54 5.01
N LEU A 6 -35.35 -51.89 5.20
CA LEU A 6 -35.60 -50.71 6.01
C LEU A 6 -35.42 -50.97 7.52
N ARG A 7 -35.23 -49.90 8.30
CA ARG A 7 -36.01 -49.69 9.55
C ARG A 7 -36.06 -48.21 9.96
N ARG A 8 -37.27 -47.77 10.30
CA ARG A 8 -37.72 -46.44 10.73
C ARG A 8 -38.33 -46.58 12.14
N PHE A 9 -38.06 -45.59 13.03
CA PHE A 9 -38.84 -45.08 14.19
C PHE A 9 -39.24 -46.06 15.34
N PRO A 10 -39.59 -45.63 16.60
CA PRO A 10 -40.25 -44.40 17.11
C PRO A 10 -39.44 -43.66 18.22
N ALA A 11 -39.68 -42.40 18.68
CA ALA A 11 -40.82 -41.68 19.27
C ALA A 11 -41.29 -42.15 20.67
N LEU A 12 -41.29 -41.21 21.64
CA LEU A 12 -42.11 -41.01 22.88
C LEU A 12 -41.22 -40.55 24.07
N SER A 13 -41.38 -39.32 24.58
CA SER A 13 -42.35 -38.87 25.63
C SER A 13 -41.80 -39.13 27.06
N LEU A 14 -42.03 -38.39 28.14
CA LEU A 14 -42.93 -37.30 28.50
C LEU A 14 -42.54 -36.88 29.96
N THR A 15 -43.00 -35.71 30.40
CA THR A 15 -43.48 -35.37 31.77
C THR A 15 -42.53 -35.12 32.96
N GLY A 16 -42.87 -34.01 33.67
CA GLY A 16 -42.68 -33.81 35.12
C GLY A 16 -42.02 -32.47 35.47
N LEU A 17 -42.64 -31.28 35.60
CA LEU A 17 -43.87 -30.80 36.27
C LEU A 17 -43.63 -30.24 37.70
N LEU A 18 -44.09 -28.99 37.94
CA LEU A 18 -44.52 -28.33 39.23
C LEU A 18 -43.41 -27.85 40.21
N MET A 19 -43.46 -26.72 40.94
CA MET A 19 -44.49 -25.78 41.42
C MET A 19 -43.88 -24.35 41.58
N MET A 20 -44.53 -23.26 41.18
CA MET A 20 -45.51 -22.42 41.93
C MET A 20 -45.04 -21.82 43.27
N SER A 21 -45.01 -20.48 43.35
CA SER A 21 -45.85 -19.72 44.29
C SER A 21 -45.94 -18.24 43.91
N ALA A 22 -47.15 -17.72 44.04
CA ALA A 22 -47.65 -16.43 43.57
C ALA A 22 -47.45 -15.27 44.58
N GLY A 23 -47.71 -14.05 44.11
CA GLY A 23 -47.92 -12.86 44.94
C GLY A 23 -48.30 -11.61 44.14
N LEU A 24 -49.58 -11.50 43.78
CA LEU A 24 -50.31 -10.25 43.43
C LEU A 24 -50.21 -9.26 44.62
N THR A 25 -50.37 -7.93 44.60
CA THR A 25 -50.97 -6.91 43.71
C THR A 25 -50.65 -5.55 44.37
N ALA A 26 -50.44 -4.48 43.61
CA ALA A 26 -50.90 -3.13 44.01
C ALA A 26 -50.92 -2.19 42.80
N CYS A 27 -52.12 -1.81 42.38
CA CYS A 27 -52.36 -0.73 41.42
C CYS A 27 -52.08 0.61 42.09
N GLY A 28 -51.33 1.47 41.40
CA GLY A 28 -51.20 2.89 41.71
C GLY A 28 -50.96 3.64 40.41
N ALA A 29 -52.03 4.14 39.80
CA ALA A 29 -51.95 5.04 38.66
C ALA A 29 -51.28 6.35 39.10
N ASN A 30 -50.22 6.75 38.40
CA ASN A 30 -49.88 8.17 38.31
C ASN A 30 -49.23 8.45 36.96
N ASN A 31 -49.89 9.32 36.20
CA ASN A 31 -49.51 9.81 34.89
C ASN A 31 -48.13 10.49 34.94
N LYS A 32 -47.12 9.86 34.33
CA LYS A 32 -46.00 10.54 33.65
C LYS A 32 -45.55 9.67 32.50
N THR A 33 -45.74 10.17 31.27
CA THR A 33 -45.03 9.70 30.08
C THR A 33 -43.52 9.81 30.31
N PRO A 34 -42.71 8.77 30.04
CA PRO A 34 -41.31 8.94 29.77
C PRO A 34 -41.09 8.99 28.26
N ASP A 35 -40.40 10.05 27.87
CA ASP A 35 -40.18 10.55 26.53
C ASP A 35 -39.55 9.57 25.54
N ALA A 36 -39.90 9.81 24.28
CA ALA A 36 -39.10 9.45 23.13
C ALA A 36 -37.75 10.19 23.19
N ASP A 37 -36.69 9.53 23.66
CA ASP A 37 -35.32 10.02 23.42
C ASP A 37 -34.24 8.92 23.50
N LEU A 38 -34.48 7.76 22.87
CA LEU A 38 -33.41 6.80 22.54
C LEU A 38 -32.73 7.18 21.23
N ALA A 39 -32.24 8.41 21.13
CA ALA A 39 -31.43 8.85 20.00
C ALA A 39 -30.58 10.08 20.35
N LYS A 40 -29.69 10.00 21.35
CA LYS A 40 -28.62 11.00 21.52
C LYS A 40 -27.47 10.47 22.37
N GLY A 41 -26.26 10.59 21.80
CA GLY A 41 -25.05 10.79 22.60
C GLY A 41 -24.14 9.58 22.80
N GLN A 42 -23.71 8.92 21.72
CA GLN A 42 -22.30 8.52 21.72
C GLN A 42 -21.52 9.74 21.20
N PRO A 43 -20.49 10.24 21.92
CA PRO A 43 -19.63 11.24 21.36
C PRO A 43 -19.02 10.62 20.11
N ALA A 44 -19.34 11.18 18.93
CA ALA A 44 -18.59 10.89 17.74
C ALA A 44 -17.13 11.12 18.12
N ILE A 45 -16.32 10.07 18.05
CA ILE A 45 -14.88 10.21 18.23
C ILE A 45 -14.45 11.13 17.08
N THR A 46 -14.31 12.41 17.38
CA THR A 46 -13.75 13.38 16.45
C THR A 46 -12.27 13.06 16.41
N LEU A 47 -11.92 12.10 15.55
CA LEU A 47 -10.53 11.86 15.19
C LEU A 47 -9.99 13.20 14.67
N PRO A 48 -8.78 13.62 15.10
CA PRO A 48 -8.17 14.82 14.55
C PRO A 48 -8.18 14.71 13.04
N LYS A 49 -8.43 15.84 12.34
CA LYS A 49 -8.24 15.86 10.88
C LYS A 49 -6.82 15.33 10.63
N PRO A 50 -6.69 14.19 9.96
CA PRO A 50 -5.41 13.55 9.76
C PRO A 50 -4.53 14.53 8.99
N ALA A 51 -3.26 14.62 9.40
CA ALA A 51 -2.34 15.64 8.88
C ALA A 51 -2.20 15.55 7.35
N SER A 52 -2.43 14.36 6.79
CA SER A 52 -2.59 14.11 5.36
C SER A 52 -3.59 12.99 5.08
N ASN A 53 -4.06 12.88 3.83
CA ASN A 53 -4.86 11.73 3.40
C ASN A 53 -4.05 10.41 3.55
N ALA A 54 -2.72 10.47 3.49
CA ALA A 54 -1.86 9.30 3.67
C ALA A 54 -1.99 8.69 5.07
N ASP A 55 -2.30 9.49 6.10
CA ASP A 55 -2.46 8.95 7.46
C ASP A 55 -3.82 8.22 7.62
N ILE A 56 -4.84 8.59 6.83
CA ILE A 56 -6.19 7.99 6.87
C ILE A 56 -6.21 6.53 6.41
N LEU A 57 -5.44 6.22 5.36
CA LEU A 57 -5.51 4.94 4.67
C LEU A 57 -4.37 3.99 5.03
N TYR A 58 -3.26 4.54 5.51
CA TYR A 58 -2.05 3.77 5.76
C TYR A 58 -1.64 3.72 7.24
N GLY A 59 -2.41 4.37 8.13
CA GLY A 59 -2.36 4.13 9.58
C GLY A 59 -3.20 2.91 9.96
N GLU A 60 -2.52 1.79 10.25
CA GLU A 60 -2.86 0.57 11.01
C GLU A 60 -4.28 -0.04 11.11
N ASN A 61 -5.35 0.48 10.51
CA ASN A 61 -6.62 -0.24 10.47
C ASN A 61 -6.57 -1.27 9.34
N ARG A 62 -6.03 -2.46 9.65
CA ARG A 62 -6.10 -3.64 8.78
C ARG A 62 -7.54 -4.17 8.76
N ASP A 63 -8.43 -3.46 8.08
CA ASP A 63 -9.74 -4.01 7.72
C ASP A 63 -9.48 -5.28 6.89
N THR A 64 -10.12 -6.39 7.26
CA THR A 64 -10.04 -7.61 6.44
C THR A 64 -10.63 -7.32 5.06
N LEU A 65 -10.14 -7.98 4.01
CA LEU A 65 -10.65 -7.79 2.65
C LEU A 65 -12.19 -7.95 2.60
N SER A 66 -12.73 -8.92 3.34
CA SER A 66 -14.18 -9.14 3.46
C SER A 66 -14.92 -7.99 4.14
N THR A 67 -14.34 -7.39 5.18
CA THR A 67 -14.96 -6.24 5.87
C THR A 67 -15.03 -5.05 4.93
N ILE A 68 -13.91 -4.73 4.27
CA ILE A 68 -13.87 -3.55 3.40
C ILE A 68 -14.68 -3.74 2.12
N GLU A 69 -14.74 -4.97 1.60
CA GLU A 69 -15.66 -5.32 0.51
C GLU A 69 -17.10 -5.05 0.94
N ALA A 70 -17.55 -5.56 2.09
CA ALA A 70 -18.92 -5.34 2.57
C ALA A 70 -19.24 -3.84 2.73
N MET A 71 -18.29 -3.04 3.21
CA MET A 71 -18.43 -1.57 3.30
C MET A 71 -18.60 -0.92 1.93
N TYR A 72 -17.82 -1.33 0.93
CA TYR A 72 -17.95 -0.84 -0.44
C TYR A 72 -19.26 -1.31 -1.10
N GLN A 73 -19.68 -2.57 -0.89
CA GLN A 73 -20.92 -3.08 -1.46
C GLN A 73 -22.17 -2.39 -0.87
N ARG A 74 -22.12 -1.99 0.40
CA ARG A 74 -23.19 -1.24 1.07
C ARG A 74 -23.39 0.16 0.48
N ASP A 75 -22.30 0.81 0.07
CA ASP A 75 -22.32 2.11 -0.58
C ASP A 75 -21.20 2.21 -1.63
N LYS A 76 -21.56 1.86 -2.87
CA LYS A 76 -20.63 1.85 -4.01
C LYS A 76 -20.20 3.24 -4.45
N ASN A 77 -20.85 4.30 -3.98
CA ASN A 77 -20.53 5.69 -4.32
C ASN A 77 -19.60 6.34 -3.28
N ASN A 78 -19.35 5.66 -2.16
CA ASN A 78 -18.40 6.14 -1.16
C ASN A 78 -16.96 6.00 -1.67
N ALA A 79 -16.38 7.12 -2.09
CA ALA A 79 -15.05 7.17 -2.68
C ALA A 79 -13.94 6.72 -1.71
N MET A 80 -14.12 6.93 -0.39
CA MET A 80 -13.17 6.50 0.62
C MET A 80 -13.20 4.97 0.79
N ASN A 81 -14.39 4.36 0.84
CA ASN A 81 -14.53 2.90 0.85
C ASN A 81 -13.98 2.28 -0.44
N ALA A 82 -14.23 2.90 -1.59
CA ALA A 82 -13.65 2.48 -2.87
C ALA A 82 -12.11 2.55 -2.85
N ALA A 83 -11.52 3.62 -2.30
CA ALA A 83 -10.07 3.75 -2.17
C ALA A 83 -9.47 2.67 -1.26
N ARG A 84 -10.08 2.44 -0.09
CA ARG A 84 -9.69 1.37 0.85
C ARG A 84 -9.80 -0.01 0.21
N TYR A 85 -10.91 -0.29 -0.44
CA TYR A 85 -11.13 -1.58 -1.09
C TYR A 85 -10.16 -1.80 -2.26
N GLY A 86 -9.94 -0.78 -3.10
CA GLY A 86 -8.96 -0.81 -4.18
C GLY A 86 -7.54 -1.10 -3.70
N LYS A 87 -7.11 -0.48 -2.59
CA LYS A 87 -5.82 -0.80 -1.93
C LYS A 87 -5.78 -2.27 -1.49
N ALA A 88 -6.82 -2.74 -0.79
CA ALA A 88 -6.88 -4.11 -0.30
C ALA A 88 -6.84 -5.14 -1.45
N LEU A 89 -7.55 -4.87 -2.55
CA LEU A 89 -7.50 -5.67 -3.77
C LEU A 89 -6.10 -5.67 -4.40
N ARG A 90 -5.42 -4.51 -4.46
CA ARG A 90 -4.02 -4.43 -4.95
C ARG A 90 -3.08 -5.29 -4.09
N GLU A 91 -3.22 -5.22 -2.77
CA GLU A 91 -2.41 -6.01 -1.82
C GLU A 91 -2.71 -7.51 -1.90
N ALA A 92 -3.95 -7.87 -2.23
CA ALA A 92 -4.36 -9.23 -2.59
C ALA A 92 -3.97 -9.64 -4.02
N ASN A 93 -3.18 -8.82 -4.73
CA ASN A 93 -2.77 -9.03 -6.13
C ASN A 93 -3.93 -9.12 -7.14
N GLN A 94 -5.10 -8.60 -6.81
CA GLN A 94 -6.29 -8.52 -7.66
C GLN A 94 -6.31 -7.20 -8.47
N MET A 95 -5.23 -6.94 -9.20
CA MET A 95 -4.95 -5.65 -9.85
C MET A 95 -6.07 -5.16 -10.79
N LYS A 96 -6.68 -6.07 -11.56
CA LYS A 96 -7.78 -5.74 -12.48
C LYS A 96 -9.02 -5.26 -11.73
N GLN A 97 -9.38 -5.92 -10.64
CA GLN A 97 -10.53 -5.55 -9.82
C GLN A 97 -10.25 -4.24 -9.07
N ALA A 98 -9.05 -4.10 -8.51
CA ALA A 98 -8.61 -2.86 -7.87
C ALA A 98 -8.78 -1.66 -8.81
N LYS A 99 -8.28 -1.77 -10.05
CA LYS A 99 -8.42 -0.71 -11.05
C LYS A 99 -9.88 -0.41 -11.38
N ALA A 100 -10.73 -1.42 -11.55
CA ALA A 100 -12.14 -1.23 -11.84
C ALA A 100 -12.89 -0.48 -10.71
N VAL A 101 -12.58 -0.77 -9.45
CA VAL A 101 -13.15 -0.09 -8.28
C VAL A 101 -12.65 1.36 -8.19
N LEU A 102 -11.38 1.61 -8.52
CA LEU A 102 -10.72 2.90 -8.32
C LEU A 102 -11.00 3.93 -9.43
N LEU A 103 -11.04 3.49 -10.70
CA LEU A 103 -11.14 4.39 -11.86
C LEU A 103 -12.31 5.40 -11.77
N PRO A 104 -13.54 5.02 -11.35
CA PRO A 104 -14.65 5.98 -11.26
C PRO A 104 -14.40 7.14 -10.28
N PHE A 105 -13.43 7.00 -9.36
CA PHE A 105 -13.15 7.97 -8.31
C PHE A 105 -11.86 8.77 -8.55
N SER A 106 -11.24 8.66 -9.74
CA SER A 106 -9.94 9.30 -10.01
C SER A 106 -9.95 10.82 -9.92
N ASP A 107 -11.11 11.46 -10.09
CA ASP A 107 -11.27 12.92 -10.00
C ASP A 107 -12.07 13.34 -8.75
N ASN A 108 -12.25 12.42 -7.79
CA ASN A 108 -12.95 12.71 -6.54
C ASN A 108 -12.14 13.67 -5.65
N LYS A 109 -12.79 14.72 -5.12
CA LYS A 109 -12.12 15.76 -4.32
C LYS A 109 -11.60 15.28 -2.96
N GLU A 110 -12.22 14.25 -2.39
CA GLU A 110 -11.90 13.77 -1.04
C GLU A 110 -10.91 12.61 -1.11
N ALA A 111 -11.18 11.62 -1.96
CA ALA A 111 -10.39 10.41 -2.07
C ALA A 111 -9.39 10.42 -3.25
N GLY A 112 -9.39 11.44 -4.10
CA GLY A 112 -8.58 11.49 -5.33
C GLY A 112 -7.09 11.27 -5.11
N THR A 113 -6.50 11.84 -4.06
CA THR A 113 -5.10 11.57 -3.68
C THR A 113 -4.85 10.07 -3.51
N LEU A 114 -5.74 9.40 -2.76
CA LEU A 114 -5.61 7.99 -2.41
C LEU A 114 -5.84 7.09 -3.63
N VAL A 115 -6.94 7.36 -4.35
CA VAL A 115 -7.30 6.65 -5.57
C VAL A 115 -6.16 6.72 -6.58
N ASN A 116 -5.60 7.90 -6.83
CA ASN A 116 -4.51 8.05 -7.79
C ASN A 116 -3.17 7.51 -7.28
N THR A 117 -2.93 7.50 -5.97
CA THR A 117 -1.76 6.82 -5.38
C THR A 117 -1.84 5.31 -5.62
N GLU A 118 -3.01 4.69 -5.44
CA GLU A 118 -3.20 3.26 -5.70
C GLU A 118 -3.21 2.95 -7.21
N LEU A 119 -3.87 3.77 -8.04
CA LEU A 119 -3.83 3.60 -9.50
C LEU A 119 -2.41 3.71 -10.04
N SER A 120 -1.60 4.67 -9.57
CA SER A 120 -0.20 4.78 -10.01
C SER A 120 0.61 3.54 -9.62
N ALA A 121 0.41 2.97 -8.42
CA ALA A 121 1.05 1.73 -8.03
C ALA A 121 0.63 0.54 -8.92
N ILE A 122 -0.65 0.45 -9.28
CA ILE A 122 -1.16 -0.58 -10.20
C ILE A 122 -0.54 -0.42 -11.59
N TYR A 123 -0.51 0.80 -12.14
CA TYR A 123 0.09 1.05 -13.45
C TYR A 123 1.60 0.80 -13.49
N LEU A 124 2.33 1.09 -12.40
CA LEU A 124 3.74 0.69 -12.26
C LEU A 124 3.90 -0.83 -12.37
N SER A 125 3.04 -1.59 -11.70
CA SER A 125 3.07 -3.06 -11.77
C SER A 125 2.70 -3.60 -13.16
N ASP A 126 1.85 -2.89 -13.91
CA ASP A 126 1.46 -3.24 -15.27
C ASP A 126 2.51 -2.82 -16.33
N GLY A 127 3.52 -2.02 -15.96
CA GLY A 127 4.49 -1.43 -16.89
C GLY A 127 3.96 -0.24 -17.69
N ASP A 128 2.75 0.26 -17.40
CA ASP A 128 2.15 1.43 -18.05
C ASP A 128 2.66 2.71 -17.38
N PHE A 129 3.93 3.03 -17.61
CA PHE A 129 4.61 4.13 -16.92
C PHE A 129 4.02 5.51 -17.21
N ASN A 130 3.43 5.71 -18.39
CA ASN A 130 2.73 6.94 -18.75
C ASN A 130 1.49 7.17 -17.88
N ARG A 131 0.65 6.13 -17.69
CA ARG A 131 -0.51 6.25 -16.79
C ARG A 131 -0.10 6.30 -15.33
N ALA A 132 0.98 5.60 -14.96
CA ALA A 132 1.55 5.69 -13.62
C ALA A 132 1.96 7.13 -13.29
N GLU A 133 2.69 7.78 -14.19
CA GLU A 133 3.08 9.20 -14.06
C GLU A 133 1.84 10.10 -13.98
N SER A 134 0.87 9.93 -14.88
CA SER A 134 -0.34 10.75 -14.89
C SER A 134 -1.12 10.67 -13.57
N SER A 135 -1.36 9.46 -13.06
CA SER A 135 -2.01 9.26 -11.77
C SER A 135 -1.16 9.81 -10.62
N ALA A 136 0.15 9.53 -10.59
CA ALA A 136 1.01 10.04 -9.52
C ALA A 136 1.04 11.58 -9.50
N ARG A 137 1.08 12.25 -10.67
CA ARG A 137 0.98 13.71 -10.81
C ARG A 137 -0.35 14.26 -10.31
N LYS A 138 -1.47 13.57 -10.57
CA LYS A 138 -2.79 13.95 -9.98
C LYS A 138 -2.76 13.87 -8.46
N ALA A 139 -2.19 12.80 -7.90
CA ALA A 139 -2.12 12.61 -6.45
C ALA A 139 -1.27 13.69 -5.76
N VAL A 140 -0.05 13.96 -6.26
CA VAL A 140 0.82 14.99 -5.67
C VAL A 140 0.25 16.40 -5.82
N LYS A 141 -0.47 16.69 -6.91
CA LYS A 141 -1.14 17.99 -7.10
C LYS A 141 -2.25 18.22 -6.08
N GLN A 142 -2.94 17.16 -5.66
CA GLN A 142 -4.03 17.25 -4.68
C GLN A 142 -3.50 17.25 -3.24
N ASP A 143 -2.40 16.54 -2.97
CA ASP A 143 -1.77 16.46 -1.66
C ASP A 143 -0.25 16.33 -1.82
N GLU A 144 0.45 17.47 -1.68
CA GLU A 144 1.90 17.54 -1.80
C GLU A 144 2.64 16.87 -0.63
N ALA A 145 1.95 16.56 0.48
CA ALA A 145 2.51 15.88 1.64
C ALA A 145 2.45 14.35 1.53
N ASN A 146 1.86 13.81 0.45
CA ASN A 146 1.77 12.37 0.26
C ASN A 146 3.08 11.77 -0.27
N TYR A 147 3.94 11.31 0.64
CA TYR A 147 5.23 10.71 0.26
C TYR A 147 5.08 9.49 -0.67
N ARG A 148 3.99 8.71 -0.58
CA ARG A 148 3.77 7.53 -1.45
C ARG A 148 3.52 7.94 -2.89
N ALA A 149 2.75 9.01 -3.10
CA ALA A 149 2.51 9.58 -4.42
C ALA A 149 3.82 10.09 -5.04
N TRP A 150 4.66 10.79 -4.28
CA TRP A 150 5.98 11.21 -4.72
C TRP A 150 6.91 10.04 -5.05
N ARG A 151 6.92 8.98 -4.21
CA ARG A 151 7.65 7.73 -4.52
C ARG A 151 7.20 7.12 -5.84
N ASN A 152 5.88 7.00 -6.04
CA ASN A 152 5.33 6.42 -7.27
C ASN A 152 5.64 7.29 -8.49
N LEU A 153 5.62 8.62 -8.34
CA LEU A 153 6.04 9.55 -9.40
C LEU A 153 7.52 9.32 -9.76
N GLY A 154 8.39 9.22 -8.76
CA GLY A 154 9.81 8.91 -8.96
C GLY A 154 10.01 7.61 -9.73
N ASN A 155 9.33 6.53 -9.31
CA ASN A 155 9.40 5.24 -10.00
C ASN A 155 8.91 5.31 -11.46
N ALA A 156 7.82 6.04 -11.71
CA ALA A 156 7.26 6.16 -13.05
C ALA A 156 8.16 6.95 -13.99
N LEU A 157 8.82 8.00 -13.47
CA LEU A 157 9.78 8.81 -14.22
C LEU A 157 11.08 8.06 -14.47
N ASP A 158 11.58 7.35 -13.47
CA ASP A 158 12.79 6.53 -13.57
C ASP A 158 12.65 5.42 -14.62
N ALA A 159 11.51 4.73 -14.64
CA ALA A 159 11.19 3.71 -15.65
C ALA A 159 11.01 4.28 -17.07
N GLN A 160 10.84 5.60 -17.20
CA GLN A 160 10.82 6.32 -18.47
C GLN A 160 12.18 6.97 -18.79
N GLU A 161 13.23 6.67 -18.03
CA GLU A 161 14.57 7.25 -18.15
C GLU A 161 14.63 8.77 -17.93
N LYS A 162 13.56 9.35 -17.35
CA LYS A 162 13.50 10.76 -16.93
C LYS A 162 14.21 10.94 -15.59
N TYR A 163 15.48 10.57 -15.53
CA TYR A 163 16.19 10.34 -14.28
C TYR A 163 16.26 11.57 -13.37
N VAL A 164 16.48 12.77 -13.92
CA VAL A 164 16.57 14.01 -13.14
C VAL A 164 15.25 14.39 -12.47
N GLU A 165 14.12 14.24 -13.19
CA GLU A 165 12.80 14.45 -12.60
C GLU A 165 12.49 13.37 -11.55
N GLY A 166 12.88 12.12 -11.84
CA GLY A 166 12.77 10.99 -10.89
C GLY A 166 13.51 11.25 -9.58
N GLU A 167 14.75 11.75 -9.65
CA GLU A 167 15.54 12.17 -8.48
C GLU A 167 14.79 13.20 -7.65
N THR A 168 14.23 14.23 -8.29
CA THR A 168 13.48 15.29 -7.60
C THR A 168 12.29 14.72 -6.85
N ALA A 169 11.51 13.83 -7.49
CA ALA A 169 10.38 13.17 -6.87
C ALA A 169 10.78 12.25 -5.71
N PHE A 170 11.85 11.46 -5.85
CA PHE A 170 12.35 10.62 -4.76
C PHE A 170 12.87 11.44 -3.57
N ARG A 171 13.61 12.53 -3.83
CA ARG A 171 14.06 13.43 -2.78
C ARG A 171 12.90 14.04 -2.02
N ARG A 172 11.87 14.50 -2.73
CA ARG A 172 10.66 15.04 -2.11
C ARG A 172 9.95 13.99 -1.26
N SER A 173 9.83 12.76 -1.77
CA SER A 173 9.28 11.64 -0.99
C SER A 173 10.05 11.38 0.31
N MET A 174 11.38 11.49 0.31
CA MET A 174 12.18 11.27 1.53
C MET A 174 12.09 12.43 2.50
N GLU A 175 12.01 13.67 2.01
CA GLU A 175 11.92 14.89 2.83
C GLU A 175 10.65 14.89 3.70
N ILE A 176 9.52 14.48 3.12
CA ILE A 176 8.21 14.47 3.78
C ILE A 176 7.83 13.08 4.32
N TRP A 177 8.79 12.18 4.42
CA TRP A 177 8.53 10.79 4.80
C TRP A 177 8.05 10.67 6.25
N THR A 178 6.88 10.07 6.45
CA THR A 178 6.30 9.77 7.78
C THR A 178 6.06 8.27 8.02
N GLY A 179 6.48 7.41 7.09
CA GLY A 179 6.32 5.95 7.22
C GLY A 179 7.38 5.27 8.09
N GLU A 180 7.22 3.97 8.32
CA GLU A 180 8.15 3.17 9.13
C GLU A 180 9.43 2.80 8.37
N ASP A 181 9.32 2.49 7.08
CA ASP A 181 10.42 1.94 6.28
C ASP A 181 10.74 2.78 5.04
N LYS A 182 11.71 3.68 5.17
CA LYS A 182 12.19 4.51 4.05
C LYS A 182 13.21 3.82 3.15
N VAL A 183 13.70 2.63 3.51
CA VAL A 183 14.79 1.95 2.79
C VAL A 183 14.46 1.70 1.31
N PRO A 184 13.24 1.31 0.91
CA PRO A 184 12.88 1.16 -0.50
C PRO A 184 13.03 2.46 -1.31
N VAL A 185 12.70 3.63 -0.74
CA VAL A 185 12.88 4.92 -1.43
C VAL A 185 14.36 5.26 -1.56
N MET A 186 15.15 5.02 -0.51
CA MET A 186 16.60 5.23 -0.54
C MET A 186 17.27 4.36 -1.61
N ASN A 187 16.85 3.10 -1.71
CA ASN A 187 17.32 2.18 -2.74
C ASN A 187 17.01 2.69 -4.15
N ASN A 188 15.77 3.10 -4.40
CA ASN A 188 15.35 3.56 -5.73
C ASN A 188 16.07 4.86 -6.12
N LEU A 189 16.23 5.81 -5.19
CA LEU A 189 17.03 7.01 -5.43
C LEU A 189 18.49 6.67 -5.70
N ALA A 190 19.07 5.68 -5.02
CA ALA A 190 20.45 5.29 -5.28
C ALA A 190 20.62 4.67 -6.68
N LEU A 191 19.69 3.81 -7.11
CA LEU A 191 19.71 3.25 -8.46
C LEU A 191 19.54 4.34 -9.53
N ASN A 192 18.62 5.28 -9.31
CA ASN A 192 18.44 6.45 -10.15
C ASN A 192 19.73 7.30 -10.23
N LEU A 193 20.39 7.58 -9.11
CA LEU A 193 21.68 8.29 -9.08
C LEU A 193 22.78 7.54 -9.83
N ALA A 194 22.82 6.21 -9.71
CA ALA A 194 23.78 5.39 -10.45
C ALA A 194 23.52 5.43 -11.96
N ALA A 195 22.26 5.41 -12.40
CA ALA A 195 21.88 5.56 -13.81
C ALA A 195 22.29 6.93 -14.39
N GLN A 196 22.32 7.97 -13.55
CA GLN A 196 22.86 9.29 -13.91
C GLN A 196 24.41 9.37 -13.86
N GLY A 197 25.10 8.28 -13.48
CA GLY A 197 26.56 8.24 -13.34
C GLY A 197 27.10 8.73 -12.00
N TYR A 198 26.23 9.18 -11.07
CA TYR A 198 26.62 9.64 -9.73
C TYR A 198 26.83 8.48 -8.76
N THR A 199 27.72 7.55 -9.12
CA THR A 199 27.91 6.28 -8.40
C THR A 199 28.39 6.46 -6.95
N ASP A 200 29.21 7.46 -6.66
CA ASP A 200 29.63 7.78 -5.27
C ASP A 200 28.45 8.19 -4.37
N ARG A 201 27.53 9.00 -4.92
CA ARG A 201 26.31 9.43 -4.20
C ARG A 201 25.35 8.26 -4.01
N ALA A 202 25.22 7.39 -5.03
CA ALA A 202 24.43 6.17 -4.95
C ALA A 202 24.94 5.24 -3.84
N LEU A 203 26.25 4.98 -3.79
CA LEU A 203 26.85 4.12 -2.76
C LEU A 203 26.71 4.72 -1.36
N THR A 204 26.91 6.03 -1.21
CA THR A 204 26.68 6.72 0.07
C THR A 204 25.26 6.46 0.59
N LEU A 205 24.26 6.59 -0.28
CA LEU A 205 22.86 6.37 0.09
C LEU A 205 22.56 4.89 0.38
N LEU A 206 23.14 3.95 -0.37
CA LEU A 206 22.97 2.52 -0.12
C LEU A 206 23.62 2.07 1.20
N TYR A 207 24.78 2.62 1.57
CA TYR A 207 25.38 2.33 2.87
C TYR A 207 24.54 2.89 4.03
N GLN A 208 23.89 4.04 3.84
CA GLN A 208 22.91 4.54 4.82
C GLN A 208 21.70 3.60 4.91
N ALA A 209 21.19 3.11 3.76
CA ALA A 209 20.09 2.15 3.72
C ALA A 209 20.45 0.83 4.41
N GLN A 210 21.65 0.31 4.18
CA GLN A 210 22.16 -0.91 4.83
C GLN A 210 22.26 -0.75 6.34
N LYS A 211 22.67 0.42 6.85
CA LYS A 211 22.70 0.68 8.30
C LYS A 211 21.30 0.63 8.93
N LEU A 212 20.27 1.06 8.20
CA LEU A 212 18.88 1.04 8.67
C LEU A 212 18.24 -0.36 8.57
N SER A 213 18.67 -1.17 7.62
CA SER A 213 18.19 -2.54 7.43
C SER A 213 19.32 -3.44 6.91
N PRO A 214 20.14 -3.99 7.83
CA PRO A 214 21.32 -4.78 7.47
C PRO A 214 21.02 -6.05 6.67
N ASP A 215 19.84 -6.64 6.88
CA ASP A 215 19.47 -7.95 6.34
C ASP A 215 18.82 -7.90 4.95
N ARG A 216 18.72 -6.72 4.33
CA ARG A 216 18.12 -6.56 3.00
C ARG A 216 19.09 -6.94 1.89
N ILE A 217 18.89 -8.14 1.35
CA ILE A 217 19.69 -8.72 0.26
C ILE A 217 19.73 -7.79 -0.96
N GLU A 218 18.63 -7.10 -1.28
CA GLU A 218 18.57 -6.18 -2.41
C GLU A 218 19.54 -4.99 -2.27
N ILE A 219 19.75 -4.49 -1.04
CA ILE A 219 20.67 -3.38 -0.77
C ILE A 219 22.11 -3.85 -0.94
N GLU A 220 22.47 -4.99 -0.32
CA GLU A 220 23.81 -5.57 -0.45
C GLU A 220 24.15 -5.86 -1.92
N ARG A 221 23.21 -6.46 -2.66
CA ARG A 221 23.36 -6.75 -4.09
C ARG A 221 23.62 -5.47 -4.89
N ASN A 222 22.85 -4.41 -4.65
CA ASN A 222 22.98 -3.16 -5.39
C ASN A 222 24.30 -2.44 -5.09
N ILE A 223 24.78 -2.48 -3.83
CA ILE A 223 26.13 -1.99 -3.47
C ILE A 223 27.19 -2.73 -4.28
N ARG A 224 27.12 -4.07 -4.33
CA ARG A 224 28.09 -4.89 -5.06
C ARG A 224 28.11 -4.58 -6.55
N ILE A 225 26.92 -4.48 -7.17
CA ILE A 225 26.79 -4.17 -8.60
C ILE A 225 27.40 -2.81 -8.90
N ILE A 226 26.97 -1.76 -8.18
CA ILE A 226 27.45 -0.40 -8.44
C ILE A 226 28.96 -0.29 -8.23
N ARG A 227 29.51 -0.87 -7.16
CA ARG A 227 30.96 -0.90 -6.95
C ARG A 227 31.71 -1.58 -8.10
N THR A 228 31.20 -2.71 -8.57
CA THR A 228 31.84 -3.45 -9.66
C THR A 228 31.84 -2.66 -10.97
N LEU A 229 30.76 -1.93 -11.25
CA LEU A 229 30.65 -1.06 -12.43
C LEU A 229 31.50 0.22 -12.30
N SER A 230 31.73 0.72 -11.08
CA SER A 230 32.57 1.89 -10.81
C SER A 230 34.07 1.58 -10.74
N GLU A 231 34.47 0.33 -10.49
CA GLU A 231 35.87 -0.07 -10.53
C GLU A 231 36.40 -0.07 -11.97
N PRO A 232 37.52 0.61 -12.28
CA PRO A 232 38.13 0.49 -13.61
C PRO A 232 38.49 -0.98 -13.88
N PRO A 233 38.31 -1.49 -15.10
CA PRO A 233 38.52 -2.90 -15.41
C PRO A 233 39.95 -3.33 -15.03
N LYS A 234 40.06 -4.32 -14.14
CA LYS A 234 41.34 -4.91 -13.67
C LYS A 234 42.19 -5.58 -14.78
N PHE A 235 41.74 -5.54 -16.04
CA PHE A 235 42.38 -6.16 -17.20
C PHE A 235 42.95 -5.16 -18.22
N ALA A 236 43.39 -3.97 -17.80
CA ALA A 236 44.43 -3.28 -18.57
C ALA A 236 45.77 -3.98 -18.29
N LYS A 237 45.98 -5.19 -18.83
CA LYS A 237 47.35 -5.72 -18.94
C LYS A 237 48.15 -4.66 -19.69
N GLU A 238 49.22 -4.15 -19.08
CA GLU A 238 50.22 -3.36 -19.81
C GLU A 238 50.53 -4.09 -21.11
N LYS A 239 50.32 -3.43 -22.25
CA LYS A 239 50.79 -3.97 -23.53
C LYS A 239 52.30 -4.10 -23.38
N LYS A 240 52.81 -5.34 -23.28
CA LYS A 240 54.25 -5.56 -23.36
C LYS A 240 54.74 -4.86 -24.63
N PRO A 241 55.79 -4.00 -24.54
CA PRO A 241 56.33 -3.37 -25.74
C PRO A 241 56.68 -4.46 -26.75
N PHE A 242 56.36 -4.22 -28.02
CA PHE A 242 56.78 -5.11 -29.09
C PHE A 242 58.30 -5.25 -29.02
N PRO A 243 58.85 -6.47 -29.03
CA PRO A 243 60.30 -6.63 -29.12
C PRO A 243 60.77 -5.93 -30.39
N GLU A 244 61.79 -5.08 -30.27
CA GLU A 244 62.41 -4.41 -31.40
C GLU A 244 62.76 -5.45 -32.47
N SER A 245 62.23 -5.25 -33.68
CA SER A 245 62.55 -6.10 -34.82
C SER A 245 64.05 -5.96 -35.07
N LYS A 246 64.82 -6.98 -34.70
CA LYS A 246 66.19 -7.11 -35.21
C LYS A 246 66.09 -7.25 -36.72
N VAL A 247 66.55 -6.23 -37.43
CA VAL A 247 66.75 -6.29 -38.88
C VAL A 247 67.79 -7.39 -39.12
N PRO A 248 67.48 -8.43 -39.93
CA PRO A 248 68.48 -9.43 -40.28
C PRO A 248 69.62 -8.78 -41.07
N GLU A 249 70.85 -9.10 -40.70
CA GLU A 249 72.07 -8.78 -41.47
C GLU A 249 72.09 -9.49 -42.83
#